data_AF-A0A420F7T1-F1
#
_entry.id   AF-A0A420F7T1-F1
#
_cell.length_a   1.000
_cell.length_b   1.000
_cell.length_c   1.000
_cell.angle_alpha   90.00
_cell.angle_beta   90.00
_cell.angle_gamma   90.00
#
_symmetry.space_group_name_H-M   'P 1'
#
loop_
_entity.id
_entity.type
_entity.pdbx_description
1 polymer ?
#
loop_
_entity_poly.entity_id
_entity_poly.type
_entity_poly.pdbx_seq_one_letter_code
_entity_poly.pdbx_strand_id
1 'polypeptide(L)'
;MAEEAADDVTAAAEIPGVDEISSSDNIRQIANIPKFGGFASEGAYNSDLAFQGNYVFAGNYEGFNVFDVSDPTSPEVVSQVVCSGSQGDPSVFGNLLFLAVDAPRSNDSCSSTSASSALESSWEGIRIFDISDKANPRYIKSVRTDCGSHTQTLVPSKDGKSVYVYIQSYGPSNGAFYCKPPHDKISIVKVPLDNPTSAAVVATPVLFPGTTGAGSTSGCHDITAYPELDLAAGACMGDGVLFDISDRENPVVLSQVRDTNFAFWHSATFNNTGTKVVFTDELGGGSSAICTSSYRTNQGADAIYDIVGSGADRELVFRSYFKIPRLNTTLENCVAHNGSLIPAMGRDIMVQAWYQGGISVIDFTDSANPVEIAYWERGPLSETRRILGGAWSTYYHNGYIYSNDIQKGLDVLKLDDPRTNNARAFSFAELNVQTQPSYPACTTVLSTRQNGGLTVSSGVTCLDGATVNGAIKVAPGAGLIAFDSTLNGSLHAAGASVVSIVESRVNGSVDAIGATVRDSEVSGSVRTS
;
A
#
# COMPACT_ATOMS: atom_id res chain seq x y z
N MET A 1 23.02 -37.53 -26.27
CA MET A 1 23.88 -36.63 -25.48
C MET A 1 23.03 -35.37 -25.29
N ALA A 2 21.98 -35.33 -24.47
CA ALA A 2 21.81 -35.73 -23.07
C ALA A 2 22.82 -35.06 -22.13
N GLU A 3 22.26 -34.24 -21.25
CA GLU A 3 22.80 -33.56 -20.05
C GLU A 3 23.79 -32.40 -20.24
N GLU A 4 23.28 -31.18 -20.06
CA GLU A 4 23.64 -30.32 -18.92
C GLU A 4 22.65 -29.14 -18.82
N ALA A 5 22.50 -28.57 -17.62
CA ALA A 5 21.58 -27.50 -17.20
C ALA A 5 20.17 -27.93 -16.76
N ALA A 6 20.10 -28.73 -15.69
CA ALA A 6 18.98 -28.72 -14.76
C ALA A 6 19.49 -29.11 -13.37
N ASP A 7 20.33 -28.26 -12.78
CA ASP A 7 20.77 -28.45 -11.40
C ASP A 7 20.99 -27.07 -10.75
N ASP A 8 19.87 -26.42 -10.37
CA ASP A 8 19.86 -25.45 -9.27
C ASP A 8 18.47 -25.29 -8.65
N VAL A 9 17.82 -26.41 -8.31
CA VAL A 9 16.61 -26.42 -7.46
C VAL A 9 16.84 -27.41 -6.32
N THR A 10 17.76 -27.10 -5.42
CA THR A 10 17.97 -27.91 -4.20
C THR A 10 18.20 -27.04 -2.97
N ALA A 11 17.14 -26.37 -2.54
CA ALA A 11 16.80 -26.28 -1.12
C ALA A 11 15.28 -26.10 -1.05
N ALA A 12 14.55 -27.20 -0.84
CA ALA A 12 13.22 -27.04 -0.26
C ALA A 12 13.47 -26.41 1.11
N ALA A 13 13.21 -25.10 1.25
CA ALA A 13 13.23 -24.46 2.56
C ALA A 13 12.29 -25.28 3.45
N GLU A 14 12.85 -25.87 4.50
CA GLU A 14 12.07 -26.59 5.49
C GLU A 14 11.06 -25.61 6.08
N ILE A 15 9.79 -26.01 6.19
CA ILE A 15 8.76 -25.16 6.79
C ILE A 15 9.24 -24.81 8.21
N PRO A 16 9.35 -23.52 8.58
CA PRO A 16 9.86 -23.14 9.89
C PRO A 16 9.00 -23.73 11.02
N GLY A 17 9.60 -23.98 12.18
CA GLY A 17 8.86 -24.37 13.38
C GLY A 17 7.88 -23.28 13.87
N VAL A 18 7.05 -23.62 14.86
CA VAL A 18 6.09 -22.66 15.43
C VAL A 18 6.80 -21.38 15.87
N ASP A 19 6.32 -20.24 15.35
CA ASP A 19 6.88 -18.91 15.57
C ASP A 19 8.36 -18.71 15.15
N GLU A 20 9.00 -19.71 14.53
CA GLU A 20 10.37 -19.61 14.04
C GLU A 20 10.44 -18.59 12.89
N ILE A 21 11.41 -17.69 12.97
CA ILE A 21 11.63 -16.69 11.92
C ILE A 21 12.56 -17.27 10.86
N SER A 22 12.13 -17.18 9.60
CA SER A 22 12.92 -17.50 8.42
C SER A 22 12.96 -16.26 7.52
N SER A 23 14.14 -15.90 7.02
CA SER A 23 14.29 -14.71 6.17
C SER A 23 15.52 -14.79 5.28
N SER A 24 15.53 -13.99 4.22
CA SER A 24 16.75 -13.74 3.46
C SER A 24 17.72 -12.83 4.23
N ASP A 25 19.02 -12.91 3.91
CA ASP A 25 20.10 -12.20 4.63
C ASP A 25 19.95 -10.67 4.65
N ASN A 26 19.25 -10.12 3.65
CA ASN A 26 19.08 -8.68 3.41
C ASN A 26 17.85 -8.07 4.09
N ILE A 27 17.03 -8.84 4.81
CA ILE A 27 15.87 -8.30 5.53
C ILE A 27 15.78 -8.88 6.95
N ARG A 28 15.48 -8.03 7.92
CA ARG A 28 15.33 -8.46 9.32
C ARG A 28 14.27 -7.66 10.06
N GLN A 29 13.56 -8.32 10.96
CA GLN A 29 12.73 -7.66 11.96
C GLN A 29 13.62 -6.90 12.96
N ILE A 30 13.28 -5.64 13.22
CA ILE A 30 14.01 -4.75 14.15
C ILE A 30 13.19 -4.36 15.38
N ALA A 31 11.86 -4.43 15.29
CA ALA A 31 10.94 -4.27 16.40
C ALA A 31 9.67 -5.08 16.15
N ASN A 32 9.02 -5.50 17.23
CA ASN A 32 7.68 -6.07 17.23
C ASN A 32 6.93 -5.51 18.45
N ILE A 33 5.69 -5.07 18.23
CA ILE A 33 4.83 -4.53 19.28
C ILE A 33 3.58 -5.41 19.31
N PRO A 34 3.51 -6.39 20.23
CA PRO A 34 2.38 -7.31 20.33
C PRO A 34 1.06 -6.59 20.52
N LYS A 35 -0.05 -7.23 20.12
CA LYS A 35 -1.39 -6.72 20.47
C LYS A 35 -1.53 -6.56 21.99
N PHE A 36 -2.14 -5.46 22.41
CA PHE A 36 -2.29 -5.10 23.82
C PHE A 36 -3.66 -4.45 24.08
N GLY A 37 -4.00 -4.28 25.36
CA GLY A 37 -5.21 -3.57 25.77
C GLY A 37 -6.48 -4.18 25.20
N GLY A 38 -7.36 -3.34 24.64
CA GLY A 38 -8.64 -3.74 24.03
C GLY A 38 -8.50 -4.67 22.83
N PHE A 39 -7.29 -4.80 22.25
CA PHE A 39 -7.04 -5.61 21.05
C PHE A 39 -6.29 -6.91 21.35
N ALA A 40 -6.06 -7.24 22.62
CA ALA A 40 -5.28 -8.41 23.01
C ALA A 40 -5.94 -9.77 22.69
N SER A 41 -7.25 -9.80 22.45
CA SER A 41 -7.97 -11.06 22.17
C SER A 41 -7.61 -11.63 20.78
N GLU A 42 -7.70 -12.95 20.63
CA GLU A 42 -7.45 -13.62 19.33
C GLU A 42 -8.41 -13.11 18.23
N GLY A 43 -9.67 -12.82 18.56
CA GLY A 43 -10.68 -12.35 17.62
C GLY A 43 -10.62 -10.85 17.29
N ALA A 44 -9.78 -10.08 17.97
CA ALA A 44 -9.50 -8.69 17.63
C ALA A 44 -8.39 -8.66 16.57
N TYR A 45 -8.74 -9.00 15.33
CA TYR A 45 -7.79 -9.07 14.22
C TYR A 45 -7.25 -7.69 13.87
N ASN A 46 -5.93 -7.56 13.76
CA ASN A 46 -5.32 -6.39 13.14
C ASN A 46 -5.64 -6.36 11.65
N SER A 47 -5.68 -5.14 11.11
CA SER A 47 -6.07 -4.88 9.73
C SER A 47 -5.16 -3.80 9.11
N ASP A 48 -5.64 -2.98 8.19
CA ASP A 48 -4.73 -2.17 7.38
C ASP A 48 -3.98 -1.05 8.14
N LEU A 49 -3.01 -0.43 7.47
CA LEU A 49 -2.15 0.64 7.99
C LEU A 49 -2.30 1.93 7.19
N ALA A 50 -2.18 3.07 7.88
CA ALA A 50 -1.98 4.38 7.28
C ALA A 50 -0.85 5.13 7.98
N PHE A 51 -0.24 6.11 7.30
CA PHE A 51 0.94 6.81 7.83
C PHE A 51 0.82 8.33 7.73
N GLN A 52 1.35 9.03 8.73
CA GLN A 52 1.54 10.47 8.70
C GLN A 52 2.84 10.86 9.42
N GLY A 53 3.85 11.31 8.66
CA GLY A 53 5.17 11.65 9.17
C GLY A 53 5.80 10.45 9.89
N ASN A 54 5.99 10.58 11.20
CA ASN A 54 6.53 9.51 12.05
C ASN A 54 5.42 8.71 12.76
N TYR A 55 4.17 8.79 12.33
CA TYR A 55 3.07 8.07 12.97
C TYR A 55 2.54 6.97 12.07
N VAL A 56 2.29 5.80 12.68
CA VAL A 56 1.57 4.67 12.07
C VAL A 56 0.21 4.57 12.73
N PHE A 57 -0.84 4.57 11.92
CA PHE A 57 -2.21 4.28 12.32
C PHE A 57 -2.50 2.84 11.95
N ALA A 58 -2.60 1.97 12.95
CA ALA A 58 -2.77 0.54 12.74
C ALA A 58 -4.21 0.12 13.06
N GLY A 59 -4.90 -0.36 12.04
CA GLY A 59 -6.28 -0.84 12.12
C GLY A 59 -6.40 -2.12 12.94
N ASN A 60 -7.59 -2.29 13.52
CA ASN A 60 -8.02 -3.50 14.18
C ASN A 60 -9.55 -3.61 14.07
N TYR A 61 -10.09 -4.82 14.08
CA TYR A 61 -11.54 -5.03 14.04
C TYR A 61 -12.28 -4.35 15.21
N GLU A 62 -11.56 -4.11 16.30
CA GLU A 62 -12.03 -3.42 17.51
C GLU A 62 -11.69 -1.92 17.56
N GLY A 63 -11.02 -1.34 16.56
CA GLY A 63 -10.65 0.08 16.52
C GLY A 63 -9.33 0.37 15.81
N PHE A 64 -8.49 1.24 16.38
CA PHE A 64 -7.13 1.47 15.87
C PHE A 64 -6.15 1.89 16.96
N ASN A 65 -4.86 1.64 16.72
CA ASN A 65 -3.75 2.17 17.51
C ASN A 65 -3.06 3.30 16.74
N VAL A 66 -2.48 4.25 17.47
CA VAL A 66 -1.52 5.22 16.93
C VAL A 66 -0.16 4.94 17.56
N PHE A 67 0.85 4.75 16.73
CA PHE A 67 2.23 4.56 17.14
C PHE A 67 3.10 5.73 16.67
N ASP A 68 4.04 6.17 17.49
CA ASP A 68 5.17 7.01 17.08
C ASP A 68 6.35 6.09 16.71
N VAL A 69 6.81 6.21 15.48
CA VAL A 69 7.92 5.45 14.88
C VAL A 69 9.10 6.36 14.52
N SER A 70 9.25 7.49 15.21
CA SER A 70 10.42 8.36 15.09
C SER A 70 11.72 7.63 15.43
N ASP A 71 11.67 6.70 16.38
CA ASP A 71 12.64 5.61 16.53
C ASP A 71 12.02 4.27 16.08
N PRO A 72 12.30 3.79 14.87
CA PRO A 72 11.74 2.55 14.34
C PRO A 72 12.29 1.30 15.04
N THR A 73 13.35 1.41 15.85
CA THR A 73 13.84 0.31 16.68
C THR A 73 13.12 0.18 18.01
N SER A 74 12.37 1.22 18.41
CA SER A 74 11.56 1.23 19.63
C SER A 74 10.27 2.05 19.45
N PRO A 75 9.32 1.60 18.58
CA PRO A 75 8.05 2.30 18.41
C PRO A 75 7.27 2.47 19.72
N GLU A 76 6.69 3.65 19.93
CA GLU A 76 5.96 3.99 21.13
C GLU A 76 4.45 4.04 20.86
N VAL A 77 3.64 3.49 21.77
CA VAL A 77 2.18 3.61 21.73
C VAL A 77 1.78 5.02 22.13
N VAL A 78 1.12 5.75 21.25
CA VAL A 78 0.60 7.10 21.50
C VAL A 78 -0.83 7.03 22.03
N SER A 79 -1.68 6.25 21.39
CA SER A 79 -3.06 6.04 21.82
C SER A 79 -3.63 4.72 21.28
N GLN A 80 -4.66 4.22 21.97
CA GLN A 80 -5.50 3.11 21.52
C GLN A 80 -6.97 3.56 21.57
N VAL A 81 -7.64 3.55 20.42
CA VAL A 81 -9.03 3.94 20.28
C VAL A 81 -9.87 2.69 20.08
N VAL A 82 -10.60 2.27 21.10
CA VAL A 82 -11.54 1.14 21.02
C VAL A 82 -12.87 1.62 20.44
N CYS A 83 -13.19 1.17 19.23
CA CYS A 83 -14.37 1.55 18.49
C CYS A 83 -14.78 0.44 17.50
N SER A 84 -15.34 -0.64 18.03
CA SER A 84 -15.62 -1.87 17.28
C SER A 84 -16.44 -1.64 16.00
N GLY A 85 -16.01 -2.27 14.92
CA GLY A 85 -16.64 -2.14 13.61
C GLY A 85 -16.49 -3.34 12.69
N SER A 86 -15.59 -4.29 12.99
CA SER A 86 -15.04 -5.26 12.02
C SER A 86 -14.30 -4.56 10.89
N GLN A 87 -13.37 -5.29 10.25
CA GLN A 87 -12.44 -4.79 9.23
C GLN A 87 -11.54 -3.67 9.77
N GLY A 88 -12.05 -2.47 10.03
CA GLY A 88 -11.35 -1.44 10.81
C GLY A 88 -10.14 -0.85 10.10
N ASP A 89 -10.12 -0.89 8.76
CA ASP A 89 -9.05 -0.30 7.97
C ASP A 89 -9.04 1.22 8.15
N PRO A 90 -7.88 1.83 8.44
CA PRO A 90 -7.75 3.27 8.59
C PRO A 90 -7.31 3.93 7.28
N SER A 91 -7.71 5.18 7.10
CA SER A 91 -7.07 6.10 6.13
C SER A 91 -6.93 7.48 6.77
N VAL A 92 -5.87 8.23 6.45
CA VAL A 92 -5.60 9.56 7.02
C VAL A 92 -5.50 10.64 5.96
N PHE A 93 -6.03 11.83 6.25
CA PHE A 93 -5.88 13.00 5.40
C PHE A 93 -5.80 14.27 6.24
N GLY A 94 -4.60 14.84 6.37
CA GLY A 94 -4.34 15.95 7.28
C GLY A 94 -4.75 15.59 8.71
N ASN A 95 -5.67 16.34 9.31
CA ASN A 95 -6.11 16.08 10.69
C ASN A 95 -7.27 15.08 10.78
N LEU A 96 -7.59 14.35 9.71
CA LEU A 96 -8.73 13.42 9.69
C LEU A 96 -8.24 11.98 9.58
N LEU A 97 -8.89 11.08 10.33
CA LEU A 97 -8.81 9.64 10.14
C LEU A 97 -10.19 9.08 9.80
N PHE A 98 -10.25 8.23 8.80
CA PHE A 98 -11.41 7.48 8.36
C PHE A 98 -11.23 6.03 8.79
N LEU A 99 -12.25 5.45 9.42
CA LEU A 99 -12.23 4.07 9.90
C LEU A 99 -13.38 3.29 9.30
N ALA A 100 -13.07 2.16 8.68
CA ALA A 100 -14.01 1.22 8.11
C ALA A 100 -14.92 0.59 9.17
N VAL A 101 -16.18 0.33 8.82
CA VAL A 101 -17.11 -0.46 9.62
C VAL A 101 -17.83 -1.41 8.68
N ASP A 102 -17.41 -2.68 8.72
CA ASP A 102 -17.87 -3.76 7.83
C ASP A 102 -18.74 -4.79 8.56
N ALA A 103 -19.44 -4.34 9.60
CA ALA A 103 -20.43 -5.18 10.26
C ALA A 103 -21.56 -4.32 10.84
N PRO A 104 -22.82 -4.77 10.74
CA PRO A 104 -23.95 -4.04 11.29
C PRO A 104 -23.81 -3.86 12.81
N ARG A 105 -23.92 -2.61 13.26
CA ARG A 105 -23.85 -2.17 14.66
C ARG A 105 -25.21 -1.69 15.15
N SER A 106 -25.44 -1.70 16.46
CA SER A 106 -26.69 -1.24 17.07
C SER A 106 -26.95 0.27 16.89
N ASN A 107 -25.90 1.05 16.68
CA ASN A 107 -25.88 2.48 16.38
C ASN A 107 -24.47 2.86 15.89
N ASP A 108 -24.22 4.14 15.64
CA ASP A 108 -22.95 4.64 15.11
C ASP A 108 -21.86 4.88 16.17
N SER A 109 -22.20 4.89 17.46
CA SER A 109 -21.24 5.11 18.55
C SER A 109 -20.17 4.02 18.67
N CYS A 110 -19.03 4.36 19.27
CA CYS A 110 -17.98 3.40 19.63
C CYS A 110 -18.39 2.42 20.75
N SER A 111 -19.49 2.71 21.46
CA SER A 111 -20.10 1.79 22.43
C SER A 111 -21.17 0.87 21.83
N SER A 112 -21.36 0.91 20.50
CA SER A 112 -22.31 0.05 19.81
C SER A 112 -21.98 -1.44 19.99
N THR A 113 -23.00 -2.28 19.94
CA THR A 113 -22.86 -3.74 19.93
C THR A 113 -23.18 -4.30 18.55
N SER A 114 -22.83 -5.56 18.29
CA SER A 114 -23.20 -6.24 17.04
C SER A 114 -24.72 -6.26 16.87
N ALA A 115 -25.19 -6.08 15.64
CA ALA A 115 -26.60 -6.08 15.27
C ALA A 115 -26.83 -6.92 14.00
N SER A 116 -28.10 -7.21 13.70
CA SER A 116 -28.48 -7.93 12.48
C SER A 116 -28.64 -6.96 11.31
N SER A 117 -28.11 -7.30 10.13
CA SER A 117 -28.31 -6.52 8.90
C SER A 117 -29.77 -6.44 8.45
N ALA A 118 -30.65 -7.31 8.99
CA ALA A 118 -32.09 -7.30 8.68
C ALA A 118 -32.88 -6.18 9.39
N LEU A 119 -32.28 -5.47 10.34
CA LEU A 119 -32.93 -4.41 11.10
C LEU A 119 -32.65 -3.04 10.49
N GLU A 120 -33.70 -2.23 10.33
CA GLU A 120 -33.60 -0.81 9.92
C GLU A 120 -32.72 0.01 10.86
N SER A 121 -32.74 -0.31 12.16
CA SER A 121 -31.97 0.42 13.18
C SER A 121 -30.46 0.17 13.10
N SER A 122 -30.02 -0.93 12.48
CA SER A 122 -28.60 -1.27 12.41
C SER A 122 -27.83 -0.21 11.63
N TRP A 123 -26.56 0.03 11.98
CA TRP A 123 -25.68 1.03 11.38
C TRP A 123 -24.35 0.43 10.96
N GLU A 124 -23.87 0.82 9.78
CA GLU A 124 -22.54 0.51 9.25
C GLU A 124 -22.15 1.60 8.22
N GLY A 125 -20.86 1.71 7.90
CA GLY A 125 -20.32 2.72 6.99
C GLY A 125 -18.92 3.15 7.41
N ILE A 126 -18.67 4.46 7.48
CA ILE A 126 -17.38 4.99 7.94
C ILE A 126 -17.54 5.86 9.18
N ARG A 127 -16.53 5.82 10.06
CA ARG A 127 -16.35 6.77 11.16
C ARG A 127 -15.20 7.72 10.84
N ILE A 128 -15.35 8.99 11.22
CA ILE A 128 -14.38 10.05 10.98
C ILE A 128 -13.93 10.60 12.34
N PHE A 129 -12.63 10.61 12.55
CA PHE A 129 -11.96 11.12 13.73
C PHE A 129 -11.13 12.35 13.37
N ASP A 130 -11.10 13.32 14.27
CA ASP A 130 -10.12 14.40 14.31
C ASP A 130 -8.88 13.89 15.07
N ILE A 131 -7.76 13.85 14.38
CA ILE A 131 -6.44 13.36 14.85
C ILE A 131 -5.40 14.49 14.94
N SER A 132 -5.86 15.74 15.07
CA SER A 132 -4.96 16.88 15.34
C SER A 132 -4.15 16.68 16.62
N ASP A 133 -4.76 16.10 17.65
CA ASP A 133 -4.08 15.51 18.81
C ASP A 133 -4.10 13.97 18.70
N LYS A 134 -2.93 13.39 18.38
CA LYS A 134 -2.75 11.95 18.18
C LYS A 134 -2.86 11.14 19.47
N ALA A 135 -2.65 11.78 20.62
CA ALA A 135 -2.85 11.15 21.93
C ALA A 135 -4.33 11.09 22.31
N ASN A 136 -5.16 11.98 21.76
CA ASN A 136 -6.60 12.04 22.04
C ASN A 136 -7.45 12.15 20.76
N PRO A 137 -7.45 11.15 19.86
CA PRO A 137 -8.32 11.17 18.68
C PRO A 137 -9.78 11.35 19.05
N ARG A 138 -10.47 12.26 18.37
CA ARG A 138 -11.85 12.63 18.69
C ARG A 138 -12.80 12.18 17.60
N TYR A 139 -13.77 11.35 17.93
CA TYR A 139 -14.84 10.97 17.02
C TYR A 139 -15.73 12.20 16.70
N ILE A 140 -15.82 12.61 15.44
CA ILE A 140 -16.55 13.82 15.01
C ILE A 140 -17.74 13.55 14.11
N LYS A 141 -17.75 12.46 13.32
CA LYS A 141 -18.78 12.21 12.30
C LYS A 141 -18.81 10.77 11.83
N SER A 142 -19.99 10.20 11.66
CA SER A 142 -20.24 8.94 10.94
C SER A 142 -20.95 9.22 9.63
N VAL A 143 -20.70 8.40 8.61
CA VAL A 143 -21.49 8.38 7.39
C VAL A 143 -21.93 6.95 7.14
N ARG A 144 -23.25 6.74 7.09
CA ARG A 144 -23.86 5.44 6.76
C ARG A 144 -23.73 5.17 5.27
N THR A 145 -23.49 3.92 4.92
CA THR A 145 -23.59 3.38 3.56
C THR A 145 -24.50 2.16 3.56
N ASP A 146 -24.93 1.71 2.38
CA ASP A 146 -25.91 0.62 2.28
C ASP A 146 -25.36 -0.73 2.76
N CYS A 147 -24.06 -0.97 2.54
CA CYS A 147 -23.34 -2.23 2.78
C CYS A 147 -22.08 -2.04 3.63
N GLY A 148 -22.09 -1.04 4.52
CA GLY A 148 -20.91 -0.73 5.32
C GLY A 148 -19.74 -0.21 4.49
N SER A 149 -18.55 -0.31 5.09
CA SER A 149 -17.27 -0.05 4.43
C SER A 149 -16.38 -1.21 4.78
N HIS A 150 -16.07 -2.05 3.78
CA HIS A 150 -15.07 -3.10 3.92
C HIS A 150 -13.70 -2.42 3.90
N THR A 151 -13.30 -1.88 2.76
CA THR A 151 -12.17 -0.95 2.68
C THR A 151 -12.65 0.42 2.20
N GLN A 152 -11.77 1.42 2.29
CA GLN A 152 -12.03 2.71 1.69
C GLN A 152 -10.77 3.34 1.13
N THR A 153 -10.98 4.20 0.14
CA THR A 153 -9.89 4.83 -0.61
C THR A 153 -10.12 6.32 -0.74
N LEU A 154 -9.10 7.11 -0.41
CA LEU A 154 -9.17 8.55 -0.49
C LEU A 154 -8.87 9.02 -1.92
N VAL A 155 -9.64 10.00 -2.37
CA VAL A 155 -9.48 10.64 -3.67
C VAL A 155 -9.58 12.16 -3.45
N PRO A 156 -8.45 12.85 -3.23
CA PRO A 156 -8.45 14.30 -2.99
C PRO A 156 -9.11 15.08 -4.14
N SER A 157 -9.81 16.16 -3.81
CA SER A 157 -10.38 17.06 -4.82
C SER A 157 -9.28 17.85 -5.52
N LYS A 158 -9.49 18.16 -6.80
CA LYS A 158 -8.52 18.94 -7.60
C LYS A 158 -8.31 20.37 -7.09
N ASP A 159 -9.27 20.91 -6.34
CA ASP A 159 -9.18 22.25 -5.73
C ASP A 159 -8.65 22.23 -4.28
N GLY A 160 -8.36 21.04 -3.73
CA GLY A 160 -7.82 20.88 -2.38
C GLY A 160 -8.77 21.24 -1.24
N LYS A 161 -10.08 21.44 -1.51
CA LYS A 161 -11.07 21.84 -0.48
C LYS A 161 -11.82 20.67 0.13
N SER A 162 -11.72 19.49 -0.47
CA SER A 162 -12.43 18.30 -0.03
C SER A 162 -11.58 17.06 -0.30
N VAL A 163 -11.86 16.00 0.44
CA VAL A 163 -11.42 14.66 0.08
C VAL A 163 -12.66 13.81 -0.18
N TYR A 164 -12.63 13.05 -1.27
CA TYR A 164 -13.64 12.03 -1.53
C TYR A 164 -13.16 10.72 -0.92
N VAL A 165 -14.10 9.93 -0.41
CA VAL A 165 -13.85 8.60 0.11
C VAL A 165 -14.68 7.64 -0.74
N TYR A 166 -14.00 6.84 -1.56
CA TYR A 166 -14.61 5.77 -2.31
C TYR A 166 -14.76 4.60 -1.36
N ILE A 167 -15.99 4.12 -1.19
CA ILE A 167 -16.33 3.03 -0.28
C ILE A 167 -16.37 1.73 -1.06
N GLN A 168 -15.50 0.81 -0.67
CA GLN A 168 -15.52 -0.56 -1.17
C GLN A 168 -16.30 -1.43 -0.18
N SER A 169 -17.23 -2.20 -0.71
CA SER A 169 -18.13 -3.02 0.09
C SER A 169 -18.72 -4.11 -0.80
N TYR A 170 -19.07 -5.23 -0.19
CA TYR A 170 -19.61 -6.39 -0.89
C TYR A 170 -20.48 -7.24 0.03
N GLY A 171 -20.92 -8.40 -0.45
CA GLY A 171 -21.73 -9.34 0.32
C GLY A 171 -23.20 -8.95 0.49
N PRO A 172 -23.89 -8.46 -0.56
CA PRO A 172 -25.30 -8.11 -0.44
C PRO A 172 -26.20 -9.33 -0.16
N SER A 173 -27.30 -9.10 0.55
CA SER A 173 -28.26 -10.16 0.92
C SER A 173 -29.70 -9.70 0.75
N ASN A 174 -30.54 -10.57 0.18
CA ASN A 174 -31.99 -10.32 0.08
C ASN A 174 -32.67 -10.14 1.45
N GLY A 175 -32.06 -10.68 2.51
CA GLY A 175 -32.55 -10.57 3.89
C GLY A 175 -32.07 -9.31 4.63
N ALA A 176 -31.09 -8.58 4.10
CA ALA A 176 -30.63 -7.33 4.69
C ALA A 176 -31.67 -6.21 4.47
N PHE A 177 -31.72 -5.23 5.36
CA PHE A 177 -32.62 -4.08 5.22
C PHE A 177 -32.14 -3.12 4.14
N TYR A 178 -30.85 -2.73 4.20
CA TYR A 178 -30.20 -1.79 3.27
C TYR A 178 -29.41 -2.50 2.16
N CYS A 179 -28.41 -3.34 2.53
CA CYS A 179 -27.48 -3.99 1.60
C CYS A 179 -28.12 -5.13 0.77
N LYS A 180 -28.94 -4.77 -0.23
CA LYS A 180 -29.66 -5.73 -1.08
C LYS A 180 -29.01 -5.87 -2.46
N PRO A 181 -29.06 -7.06 -3.09
CA PRO A 181 -28.67 -7.22 -4.48
C PRO A 181 -29.61 -6.42 -5.42
N PRO A 182 -29.10 -5.90 -6.55
CA PRO A 182 -27.70 -5.91 -6.95
C PRO A 182 -26.88 -4.85 -6.20
N HIS A 183 -25.59 -5.16 -5.97
CA HIS A 183 -24.60 -4.24 -5.43
C HIS A 183 -23.47 -4.06 -6.45
N ASP A 184 -23.79 -3.45 -7.57
CA ASP A 184 -22.91 -3.21 -8.74
C ASP A 184 -22.36 -1.78 -8.77
N LYS A 185 -22.31 -1.13 -7.60
CA LYS A 185 -22.00 0.27 -7.39
C LYS A 185 -20.92 0.45 -6.32
N ILE A 186 -20.34 1.64 -6.26
CA ILE A 186 -19.62 2.12 -5.07
C ILE A 186 -20.38 3.28 -4.44
N SER A 187 -20.19 3.51 -3.14
CA SER A 187 -20.66 4.76 -2.50
C SER A 187 -19.51 5.75 -2.45
N ILE A 188 -19.77 7.01 -2.78
CA ILE A 188 -18.77 8.08 -2.74
C ILE A 188 -19.18 9.08 -1.67
N VAL A 189 -18.38 9.18 -0.61
CA VAL A 189 -18.56 10.17 0.45
C VAL A 189 -17.70 11.39 0.13
N LYS A 190 -18.26 12.59 0.23
CA LYS A 190 -17.50 13.85 0.13
C LYS A 190 -17.30 14.45 1.51
N VAL A 191 -16.07 14.82 1.81
CA VAL A 191 -15.67 15.38 3.12
C VAL A 191 -15.06 16.75 2.90
N PRO A 192 -15.80 17.85 3.16
CA PRO A 192 -15.24 19.19 3.12
C PRO A 192 -14.21 19.38 4.24
N LEU A 193 -13.00 19.82 3.92
CA LEU A 193 -11.89 19.89 4.89
C LEU A 193 -12.11 20.97 5.96
N ASP A 194 -12.75 22.08 5.60
CA ASP A 194 -13.09 23.16 6.55
C ASP A 194 -14.30 22.81 7.43
N ASN A 195 -15.11 21.82 7.04
CA ASN A 195 -16.27 21.36 7.80
C ASN A 195 -16.49 19.85 7.64
N PRO A 196 -15.63 19.00 8.23
CA PRO A 196 -15.71 17.55 8.05
C PRO A 196 -17.01 16.94 8.60
N THR A 197 -17.72 17.63 9.51
CA THR A 197 -18.99 17.16 10.06
C THR A 197 -20.15 17.18 9.07
N SER A 198 -20.02 17.91 7.96
CA SER A 198 -20.98 17.88 6.85
C SER A 198 -20.74 16.74 5.86
N ALA A 199 -19.82 15.81 6.14
CA ALA A 199 -19.58 14.66 5.28
C ALA A 199 -20.86 13.86 5.02
N ALA A 200 -21.05 13.44 3.77
CA ALA A 200 -22.21 12.69 3.31
C ALA A 200 -21.90 11.90 2.03
N VAL A 201 -22.67 10.85 1.77
CA VAL A 201 -22.69 10.18 0.47
C VAL A 201 -23.23 11.18 -0.57
N VAL A 202 -22.44 11.47 -1.61
CA VAL A 202 -22.80 12.41 -2.69
C VAL A 202 -23.13 11.70 -4.00
N ALA A 203 -22.61 10.50 -4.21
CA ALA A 203 -22.86 9.73 -5.42
C ALA A 203 -22.81 8.22 -5.11
N THR A 204 -23.54 7.46 -5.91
CA THR A 204 -23.51 5.99 -5.91
C THR A 204 -23.46 5.45 -7.33
N PRO A 205 -22.38 5.71 -8.09
CA PRO A 205 -22.30 5.33 -9.49
C PRO A 205 -22.35 3.80 -9.65
N VAL A 206 -23.16 3.34 -10.61
CA VAL A 206 -23.22 1.94 -11.02
C VAL A 206 -22.06 1.68 -11.97
N LEU A 207 -21.12 0.82 -11.56
CA LEU A 207 -19.90 0.53 -12.30
C LEU A 207 -20.07 -0.69 -13.22
N PHE A 208 -20.95 -1.63 -12.86
CA PHE A 208 -21.10 -2.91 -13.57
C PHE A 208 -22.54 -3.21 -14.02
N PRO A 209 -23.16 -2.32 -14.83
CA PRO A 209 -24.58 -2.45 -15.18
C PRO A 209 -24.85 -3.74 -15.96
N GLY A 210 -25.87 -4.49 -15.54
CA GLY A 210 -26.36 -5.67 -16.27
C GLY A 210 -25.56 -6.96 -16.04
N THR A 211 -24.63 -6.99 -15.08
CA THR A 211 -23.85 -8.19 -14.77
C THR A 211 -24.54 -9.18 -13.83
N THR A 212 -25.71 -8.88 -13.27
CA THR A 212 -26.35 -9.63 -12.16
C THR A 212 -26.58 -11.14 -12.39
N GLY A 213 -25.84 -12.00 -11.68
CA GLY A 213 -26.04 -13.47 -11.64
C GLY A 213 -24.96 -14.21 -10.84
N ALA A 214 -25.17 -15.48 -10.46
CA ALA A 214 -24.13 -16.27 -9.78
C ALA A 214 -22.89 -16.41 -10.71
N GLY A 215 -21.81 -15.68 -10.40
CA GLY A 215 -20.65 -15.47 -11.28
C GLY A 215 -20.40 -14.01 -11.70
N SER A 216 -21.09 -13.04 -11.07
CA SER A 216 -20.98 -11.60 -11.34
C SER A 216 -20.42 -10.79 -10.17
N THR A 217 -19.70 -9.72 -10.48
CA THR A 217 -19.20 -8.72 -9.52
C THR A 217 -20.32 -8.18 -8.64
N SER A 218 -20.16 -8.36 -7.32
CA SER A 218 -21.08 -7.91 -6.27
C SER A 218 -20.46 -6.85 -5.37
N GLY A 219 -19.72 -5.94 -5.99
CA GLY A 219 -18.98 -4.87 -5.34
C GLY A 219 -17.48 -4.97 -5.62
N CYS A 220 -16.77 -3.88 -5.33
CA CYS A 220 -15.31 -3.90 -5.28
C CYS A 220 -14.83 -4.29 -3.88
N HIS A 221 -13.79 -5.12 -3.82
CA HIS A 221 -13.11 -5.45 -2.58
C HIS A 221 -12.20 -4.29 -2.19
N ASP A 222 -11.23 -3.98 -3.04
CA ASP A 222 -10.38 -2.79 -2.93
C ASP A 222 -10.39 -1.99 -4.22
N ILE A 223 -10.12 -0.70 -4.09
CA ILE A 223 -9.80 0.19 -5.20
C ILE A 223 -8.53 0.92 -4.83
N THR A 224 -7.52 0.91 -5.67
CA THR A 224 -6.36 1.80 -5.51
C THR A 224 -6.53 2.98 -6.44
N ALA A 225 -6.61 4.19 -5.89
CA ALA A 225 -6.62 5.42 -6.65
C ALA A 225 -5.19 5.91 -6.89
N TYR A 226 -4.96 6.46 -8.07
CA TYR A 226 -3.77 7.24 -8.43
C TYR A 226 -4.22 8.66 -8.80
N PRO A 227 -4.45 9.54 -7.80
CA PRO A 227 -5.11 10.82 -8.02
C PRO A 227 -4.40 11.76 -9.00
N GLU A 228 -3.07 11.74 -9.05
CA GLU A 228 -2.27 12.57 -9.98
C GLU A 228 -2.52 12.21 -11.44
N LEU A 229 -2.74 10.92 -11.73
CA LEU A 229 -2.98 10.44 -13.09
C LEU A 229 -4.46 10.38 -13.45
N ASP A 230 -5.35 10.74 -12.51
CA ASP A 230 -6.80 10.57 -12.63
C ASP A 230 -7.20 9.12 -12.97
N LEU A 231 -6.46 8.14 -12.44
CA LEU A 231 -6.73 6.72 -12.63
C LEU A 231 -7.08 6.04 -11.30
N ALA A 232 -7.83 4.95 -11.36
CA ALA A 232 -7.95 4.00 -10.27
C ALA A 232 -7.98 2.56 -10.80
N ALA A 233 -7.49 1.59 -10.03
CA ALA A 233 -7.58 0.18 -10.34
C ALA A 233 -8.42 -0.51 -9.25
N GLY A 234 -9.49 -1.18 -9.64
CA GLY A 234 -10.36 -1.92 -8.72
C GLY A 234 -10.20 -3.41 -8.87
N ALA A 235 -10.06 -4.08 -7.73
CA ALA A 235 -10.22 -5.51 -7.62
C ALA A 235 -11.68 -5.76 -7.19
N CYS A 236 -12.53 -6.11 -8.14
CA CYS A 236 -13.97 -6.16 -7.94
C CYS A 236 -14.52 -7.56 -8.19
N MET A 237 -14.63 -8.36 -7.13
CA MET A 237 -15.27 -9.69 -7.09
C MET A 237 -15.48 -10.39 -8.44
N GLY A 238 -14.37 -10.82 -9.05
CA GLY A 238 -14.36 -11.54 -10.33
C GLY A 238 -13.81 -10.73 -11.51
N ASP A 239 -13.61 -9.43 -11.34
CA ASP A 239 -13.13 -8.48 -12.34
C ASP A 239 -11.95 -7.64 -11.82
N GLY A 240 -10.90 -7.52 -12.62
CA GLY A 240 -9.88 -6.48 -12.49
C GLY A 240 -10.24 -5.31 -13.39
N VAL A 241 -10.26 -4.09 -12.85
CA VAL A 241 -10.89 -2.96 -13.52
C VAL A 241 -9.98 -1.74 -13.48
N LEU A 242 -9.84 -1.05 -14.60
CA LEU A 242 -9.20 0.25 -14.68
C LEU A 242 -10.28 1.33 -14.83
N PHE A 243 -10.22 2.38 -14.03
CA PHE A 243 -11.15 3.51 -14.04
C PHE A 243 -10.45 4.82 -14.40
N ASP A 244 -11.18 5.67 -15.11
CA ASP A 244 -10.97 7.12 -15.13
C ASP A 244 -11.71 7.71 -13.94
N ILE A 245 -11.00 8.47 -13.11
CA ILE A 245 -11.55 9.15 -11.94
C ILE A 245 -11.40 10.67 -12.05
N SER A 246 -11.22 11.23 -13.24
CA SER A 246 -11.03 12.67 -13.49
C SER A 246 -12.19 13.52 -12.97
N ASP A 247 -13.41 12.96 -13.01
CA ASP A 247 -14.55 13.38 -12.20
C ASP A 247 -14.66 12.45 -10.98
N ARG A 248 -14.40 13.01 -9.78
CA ARG A 248 -14.38 12.23 -8.53
C ARG A 248 -15.76 11.73 -8.10
N GLU A 249 -16.85 12.24 -8.68
CA GLU A 249 -18.22 11.84 -8.35
C GLU A 249 -18.80 10.88 -9.39
N ASN A 250 -18.14 10.73 -10.55
CA ASN A 250 -18.58 9.89 -11.65
C ASN A 250 -17.39 9.11 -12.30
N PRO A 251 -16.79 8.15 -11.58
CA PRO A 251 -15.78 7.25 -12.14
C PRO A 251 -16.32 6.46 -13.34
N VAL A 252 -15.46 6.26 -14.34
CA VAL A 252 -15.81 5.56 -15.60
C VAL A 252 -14.89 4.37 -15.80
N VAL A 253 -15.45 3.20 -16.12
CA VAL A 253 -14.66 2.01 -16.48
C VAL A 253 -13.98 2.23 -17.84
N LEU A 254 -12.65 2.11 -17.86
CA LEU A 254 -11.82 2.16 -19.06
C LEU A 254 -11.55 0.76 -19.61
N SER A 255 -11.16 -0.17 -18.72
CA SER A 255 -10.80 -1.53 -19.07
C SER A 255 -11.26 -2.49 -17.98
N GLN A 256 -11.60 -3.71 -18.38
CA GLN A 256 -12.06 -4.77 -17.48
C GLN A 256 -11.49 -6.10 -17.95
N VAL A 257 -10.90 -6.86 -17.03
CA VAL A 257 -10.32 -8.17 -17.28
C VAL A 257 -10.88 -9.20 -16.30
N ARG A 258 -10.96 -10.45 -16.77
CA ARG A 258 -11.25 -11.62 -15.94
C ARG A 258 -10.14 -12.62 -16.11
N ASP A 259 -9.87 -13.37 -15.05
CA ASP A 259 -8.86 -14.40 -15.02
C ASP A 259 -9.45 -15.66 -14.40
N THR A 260 -9.34 -16.79 -15.11
CA THR A 260 -9.88 -18.07 -14.64
C THR A 260 -9.06 -18.69 -13.51
N ASN A 261 -7.86 -18.18 -13.25
CA ASN A 261 -7.05 -18.56 -12.12
C ASN A 261 -7.34 -17.71 -10.87
N PHE A 262 -7.99 -16.56 -11.03
CA PHE A 262 -8.39 -15.68 -9.93
C PHE A 262 -9.78 -16.08 -9.44
N ALA A 263 -9.90 -16.31 -8.14
CA ALA A 263 -11.19 -16.56 -7.52
C ALA A 263 -11.69 -15.34 -6.75
N PHE A 264 -10.78 -14.53 -6.20
CA PHE A 264 -11.13 -13.40 -5.36
C PHE A 264 -10.16 -12.25 -5.61
N TRP A 265 -10.55 -11.35 -6.51
CA TRP A 265 -9.82 -10.12 -6.78
C TRP A 265 -9.83 -9.25 -5.53
N HIS A 266 -8.67 -9.07 -4.92
CA HIS A 266 -8.55 -8.45 -3.59
C HIS A 266 -8.04 -7.01 -3.68
N SER A 267 -6.80 -6.81 -4.13
CA SER A 267 -6.17 -5.49 -4.21
C SER A 267 -5.50 -5.22 -5.56
N ALA A 268 -5.11 -3.96 -5.76
CA ALA A 268 -4.39 -3.52 -6.94
C ALA A 268 -3.26 -2.55 -6.55
N THR A 269 -2.10 -2.60 -7.21
CA THR A 269 -1.01 -1.64 -7.02
C THR A 269 -0.48 -1.19 -8.36
N PHE A 270 -0.43 0.11 -8.60
CA PHE A 270 0.20 0.63 -9.81
C PHE A 270 1.71 0.64 -9.64
N ASN A 271 2.47 0.51 -10.74
CA ASN A 271 3.84 0.99 -10.71
C ASN A 271 3.88 2.53 -10.66
N ASN A 272 5.03 3.12 -10.33
CA ASN A 272 5.09 4.58 -10.10
C ASN A 272 4.75 5.41 -11.34
N THR A 273 5.03 4.91 -12.54
CA THR A 273 4.69 5.62 -13.79
C THR A 273 3.24 5.44 -14.22
N GLY A 274 2.44 4.63 -13.52
CA GLY A 274 1.05 4.34 -13.88
C GLY A 274 0.92 3.61 -15.22
N THR A 275 1.89 2.76 -15.56
CA THR A 275 1.93 1.97 -16.81
C THR A 275 1.75 0.48 -16.57
N LYS A 276 1.66 0.05 -15.31
CA LYS A 276 1.43 -1.34 -14.90
C LYS A 276 0.50 -1.38 -13.70
N VAL A 277 -0.22 -2.50 -13.56
CA VAL A 277 -0.99 -2.84 -12.36
C VAL A 277 -0.68 -4.26 -11.94
N VAL A 278 -0.38 -4.44 -10.66
CA VAL A 278 -0.32 -5.74 -9.99
C VAL A 278 -1.66 -5.95 -9.29
N PHE A 279 -2.44 -6.95 -9.71
CA PHE A 279 -3.66 -7.36 -9.02
C PHE A 279 -3.39 -8.59 -8.16
N THR A 280 -4.00 -8.68 -6.99
CA THR A 280 -3.79 -9.78 -6.04
C THR A 280 -5.03 -10.69 -5.99
N ASP A 281 -4.83 -12.01 -6.07
CA ASP A 281 -5.89 -13.01 -5.86
C ASP A 281 -5.85 -13.53 -4.43
N GLU A 282 -6.83 -13.17 -3.62
CA GLU A 282 -6.98 -13.69 -2.26
C GLU A 282 -7.83 -14.98 -2.25
N LEU A 283 -7.42 -15.96 -3.07
CA LEU A 283 -8.06 -17.26 -3.16
C LEU A 283 -8.30 -17.85 -1.76
N GLY A 284 -9.54 -18.26 -1.52
CA GLY A 284 -9.93 -18.83 -0.22
C GLY A 284 -10.17 -17.79 0.88
N GLY A 285 -10.30 -16.50 0.53
CA GLY A 285 -10.78 -15.41 1.39
C GLY A 285 -9.92 -15.21 2.62
N GLY A 286 -8.60 -15.23 2.44
CA GLY A 286 -7.61 -14.94 3.48
C GLY A 286 -7.45 -15.99 4.57
N SER A 287 -8.31 -17.00 4.64
CA SER A 287 -8.35 -18.01 5.72
C SER A 287 -7.86 -19.40 5.31
N SER A 288 -7.67 -19.62 4.00
CA SER A 288 -7.28 -20.91 3.44
C SER A 288 -5.76 -21.04 3.27
N ALA A 289 -5.27 -22.28 3.30
CA ALA A 289 -3.86 -22.60 3.13
C ALA A 289 -3.49 -22.79 1.64
N ILE A 290 -3.30 -21.69 0.91
CA ILE A 290 -3.08 -21.72 -0.54
C ILE A 290 -1.60 -21.87 -0.94
N CYS A 291 -0.67 -21.68 -0.01
CA CYS A 291 0.76 -21.87 -0.22
C CYS A 291 1.20 -23.30 0.09
N THR A 292 0.44 -24.31 -0.37
CA THR A 292 0.79 -25.73 -0.24
C THR A 292 1.07 -26.33 -1.61
N SER A 293 1.74 -27.49 -1.65
CA SER A 293 2.03 -28.23 -2.89
C SER A 293 0.78 -28.69 -3.67
N SER A 294 -0.42 -28.55 -3.09
CA SER A 294 -1.70 -28.86 -3.75
C SER A 294 -2.17 -27.76 -4.71
N TYR A 295 -1.61 -26.55 -4.62
CA TYR A 295 -2.00 -25.41 -5.45
C TYR A 295 -0.91 -25.07 -6.46
N ARG A 296 -1.33 -24.63 -7.65
CA ARG A 296 -0.41 -24.17 -8.68
C ARG A 296 0.21 -22.82 -8.31
N THR A 297 1.30 -22.47 -8.98
CA THR A 297 2.00 -21.19 -8.83
C THR A 297 1.17 -19.99 -9.31
N ASN A 298 0.09 -20.21 -10.05
CA ASN A 298 -0.80 -19.17 -10.55
C ASN A 298 -2.14 -19.08 -9.80
N GLN A 299 -2.27 -19.73 -8.63
CA GLN A 299 -3.49 -19.70 -7.82
C GLN A 299 -3.21 -19.03 -6.48
N GLY A 300 -4.04 -18.06 -6.07
CA GLY A 300 -3.74 -17.25 -4.89
C GLY A 300 -2.43 -16.46 -5.07
N ALA A 301 -2.26 -15.91 -6.26
CA ALA A 301 -1.05 -15.31 -6.77
C ALA A 301 -1.34 -13.85 -7.18
N ASP A 302 -0.30 -13.08 -7.44
CA ASP A 302 -0.44 -11.82 -8.16
C ASP A 302 -0.53 -12.06 -9.66
N ALA A 303 -1.24 -11.18 -10.35
CA ALA A 303 -1.26 -11.08 -11.81
C ALA A 303 -0.82 -9.67 -12.23
N ILE A 304 0.19 -9.61 -13.09
CA ILE A 304 0.80 -8.36 -13.54
C ILE A 304 0.27 -8.03 -14.94
N TYR A 305 -0.26 -6.83 -15.06
CA TYR A 305 -0.80 -6.28 -16.30
C TYR A 305 -0.03 -5.01 -16.68
N ASP A 306 0.28 -4.87 -17.96
CA ASP A 306 0.66 -3.57 -18.52
C ASP A 306 -0.60 -2.77 -18.86
N ILE A 307 -0.53 -1.45 -18.70
CA ILE A 307 -1.54 -0.52 -19.22
C ILE A 307 -1.03 0.01 -20.55
N VAL A 308 -1.69 -0.39 -21.64
CA VAL A 308 -1.40 0.10 -22.99
C VAL A 308 -2.48 1.08 -23.45
N GLY A 309 -2.22 1.82 -24.53
CA GLY A 309 -3.15 2.84 -25.02
C GLY A 309 -3.10 4.15 -24.20
N SER A 310 -4.07 5.03 -24.42
CA SER A 310 -4.12 6.35 -23.78
C SER A 310 -5.53 6.88 -23.67
N GLY A 311 -5.79 7.76 -22.69
CA GLY A 311 -7.11 8.36 -22.49
C GLY A 311 -8.17 7.29 -22.24
N ALA A 312 -9.25 7.33 -23.03
CA ALA A 312 -10.35 6.37 -22.97
C ALA A 312 -10.01 4.99 -23.55
N ASP A 313 -8.95 4.89 -24.36
CA ASP A 313 -8.55 3.65 -25.05
C ASP A 313 -7.50 2.86 -24.25
N ARG A 314 -7.39 3.10 -22.93
CA ARG A 314 -6.45 2.37 -22.09
C ARG A 314 -6.94 0.94 -21.87
N GLU A 315 -6.05 -0.02 -22.01
CA GLU A 315 -6.35 -1.44 -21.85
C GLU A 315 -5.36 -2.14 -20.92
N LEU A 316 -5.87 -3.08 -20.13
CA LEU A 316 -5.06 -3.99 -19.30
C LEU A 316 -4.62 -5.20 -20.13
N VAL A 317 -3.30 -5.41 -20.26
CA VAL A 317 -2.71 -6.53 -20.99
C VAL A 317 -1.94 -7.43 -20.03
N PHE A 318 -2.43 -8.65 -19.84
CA PHE A 318 -1.82 -9.65 -18.96
C PHE A 318 -0.38 -9.98 -19.40
N ARG A 319 0.53 -10.10 -18.43
CA ARG A 319 1.95 -10.43 -18.66
C ARG A 319 2.40 -11.70 -17.95
N SER A 320 2.20 -11.78 -16.65
CA SER A 320 2.70 -12.89 -15.85
C SER A 320 1.96 -13.02 -14.52
N TYR A 321 2.23 -14.11 -13.82
CA TYR A 321 1.86 -14.28 -12.43
C TYR A 321 3.10 -14.24 -11.54
N PHE A 322 2.92 -13.82 -10.29
CA PHE A 322 3.91 -14.00 -9.23
C PHE A 322 3.28 -14.69 -8.02
N LYS A 323 3.95 -15.69 -7.47
CA LYS A 323 3.60 -16.30 -6.19
C LYS A 323 4.88 -16.61 -5.44
N ILE A 324 4.85 -16.43 -4.12
CA ILE A 324 5.98 -16.77 -3.28
C ILE A 324 6.40 -18.24 -3.48
N PRO A 325 7.72 -18.54 -3.49
CA PRO A 325 8.20 -19.90 -3.74
C PRO A 325 8.11 -20.81 -2.52
N ARG A 326 7.87 -20.23 -1.33
CA ARG A 326 7.84 -20.94 -0.05
C ARG A 326 6.55 -21.73 0.11
N LEU A 327 6.65 -22.89 0.77
CA LEU A 327 5.51 -23.70 1.17
C LEU A 327 5.20 -23.48 2.64
N ASN A 328 3.91 -23.46 2.98
CA ASN A 328 3.40 -23.48 4.34
C ASN A 328 2.67 -24.81 4.62
N THR A 329 2.35 -25.05 5.88
CA THR A 329 1.50 -26.17 6.28
C THR A 329 0.04 -25.93 5.90
N THR A 330 -0.77 -26.99 6.00
CA THR A 330 -2.23 -26.84 5.86
C THR A 330 -2.89 -26.08 7.01
N LEU A 331 -2.17 -25.75 8.09
CA LEU A 331 -2.68 -25.00 9.25
C LEU A 331 -2.45 -23.49 9.14
N GLU A 332 -1.70 -23.05 8.14
CA GLU A 332 -1.38 -21.65 7.89
C GLU A 332 -2.25 -21.09 6.78
N ASN A 333 -2.99 -20.01 7.07
CA ASN A 333 -3.58 -19.23 5.98
C ASN A 333 -2.47 -18.48 5.24
N CYS A 334 -2.42 -18.63 3.92
CA CYS A 334 -1.39 -18.00 3.09
C CYS A 334 -1.94 -17.76 1.70
N VAL A 335 -1.87 -16.51 1.25
CA VAL A 335 -2.28 -16.05 -0.07
C VAL A 335 -1.79 -14.61 -0.30
N ALA A 336 -1.67 -14.17 -1.56
CA ALA A 336 -1.31 -12.79 -1.91
C ALA A 336 -2.25 -11.76 -1.26
N HIS A 337 -1.68 -10.71 -0.68
CA HIS A 337 -2.45 -9.66 -0.01
C HIS A 337 -1.79 -8.27 -0.18
N ASN A 338 -2.15 -7.30 0.66
CA ASN A 338 -1.79 -5.90 0.52
C ASN A 338 -0.28 -5.63 0.52
N GLY A 339 0.16 -4.76 -0.38
CA GLY A 339 1.54 -4.31 -0.51
C GLY A 339 1.66 -2.88 -1.03
N SER A 340 2.87 -2.33 -1.02
CA SER A 340 3.16 -0.97 -1.51
C SER A 340 4.45 -0.93 -2.30
N LEU A 341 4.58 0.06 -3.18
CA LEU A 341 5.85 0.35 -3.84
C LEU A 341 6.96 0.71 -2.84
N ILE A 342 8.17 0.26 -3.15
CA ILE A 342 9.42 0.82 -2.62
C ILE A 342 9.93 1.79 -3.70
N PRO A 343 10.21 3.07 -3.37
CA PRO A 343 10.64 4.08 -4.34
C PRO A 343 12.10 3.89 -4.79
N ALA A 344 12.38 2.74 -5.40
CA ALA A 344 13.68 2.38 -5.92
C ALA A 344 13.99 3.11 -7.23
N MET A 345 15.18 3.70 -7.33
CA MET A 345 15.56 4.51 -8.49
C MET A 345 15.62 3.68 -9.78
N GLY A 346 14.72 3.97 -10.72
CA GLY A 346 14.67 3.32 -12.04
C GLY A 346 14.19 1.88 -12.02
N ARG A 347 13.51 1.44 -10.95
CA ARG A 347 12.96 0.09 -10.80
C ARG A 347 11.53 0.13 -10.31
N ASP A 348 10.76 -0.88 -10.67
CA ASP A 348 9.45 -1.15 -10.08
C ASP A 348 9.63 -2.28 -9.04
N ILE A 349 9.74 -1.91 -7.78
CA ILE A 349 9.87 -2.83 -6.65
C ILE A 349 8.73 -2.57 -5.68
N MET A 350 8.13 -3.63 -5.13
CA MET A 350 7.15 -3.54 -4.05
C MET A 350 7.48 -4.47 -2.90
N VAL A 351 6.95 -4.16 -1.72
CA VAL A 351 6.86 -5.08 -0.59
C VAL A 351 5.40 -5.45 -0.37
N GLN A 352 5.15 -6.71 -0.01
CA GLN A 352 3.79 -7.25 0.05
C GLN A 352 3.62 -8.26 1.18
N ALA A 353 2.42 -8.28 1.76
CA ALA A 353 1.96 -9.29 2.71
C ALA A 353 1.43 -10.55 2.01
N TRP A 354 1.67 -11.70 2.64
CA TRP A 354 1.21 -13.03 2.19
C TRP A 354 0.55 -13.82 3.33
N TYR A 355 -0.10 -13.13 4.28
CA TYR A 355 -0.60 -13.72 5.53
C TYR A 355 0.50 -14.49 6.28
N GLN A 356 0.29 -15.76 6.66
CA GLN A 356 1.32 -16.57 7.34
C GLN A 356 2.45 -17.00 6.37
N GLY A 357 2.32 -16.76 5.05
CA GLY A 357 3.46 -16.82 4.11
C GLY A 357 4.45 -15.66 4.27
N GLY A 358 4.16 -14.73 5.19
CA GLY A 358 5.04 -13.66 5.60
C GLY A 358 5.02 -12.46 4.65
N ILE A 359 6.21 -11.96 4.36
CA ILE A 359 6.50 -10.75 3.62
C ILE A 359 7.40 -11.10 2.44
N SER A 360 7.06 -10.59 1.27
CA SER A 360 7.87 -10.71 0.05
C SER A 360 8.23 -9.32 -0.48
N VAL A 361 9.48 -9.15 -0.92
CA VAL A 361 9.92 -7.99 -1.70
C VAL A 361 10.12 -8.44 -3.14
N ILE A 362 9.41 -7.81 -4.07
CA ILE A 362 9.25 -8.28 -5.45
C ILE A 362 9.78 -7.18 -6.39
N ASP A 363 10.75 -7.52 -7.24
CA ASP A 363 11.14 -6.70 -8.39
C ASP A 363 10.30 -7.12 -9.60
N PHE A 364 9.42 -6.24 -10.06
CA PHE A 364 8.55 -6.44 -11.22
C PHE A 364 8.82 -5.39 -12.32
N THR A 365 10.07 -4.91 -12.37
CA THR A 365 10.55 -4.02 -13.42
C THR A 365 10.34 -4.64 -14.81
N ASP A 366 10.55 -5.95 -14.93
CA ASP A 366 10.08 -6.73 -16.08
C ASP A 366 8.73 -7.38 -15.73
N SER A 367 7.64 -6.86 -16.31
CA SER A 367 6.29 -7.38 -16.09
C SER A 367 6.14 -8.86 -16.48
N ALA A 368 7.01 -9.39 -17.34
CA ALA A 368 6.96 -10.79 -17.77
C ALA A 368 7.70 -11.74 -16.82
N ASN A 369 8.64 -11.23 -16.01
CA ASN A 369 9.52 -12.03 -15.17
C ASN A 369 9.71 -11.37 -13.78
N PRO A 370 8.65 -11.28 -12.95
CA PRO A 370 8.79 -10.78 -11.58
C PRO A 370 9.63 -11.73 -10.74
N VAL A 371 10.46 -11.17 -9.86
CA VAL A 371 11.41 -11.93 -9.03
C VAL A 371 11.33 -11.50 -7.57
N GLU A 372 11.27 -12.47 -6.66
CA GLU A 372 11.43 -12.21 -5.23
C GLU A 372 12.89 -11.90 -4.92
N ILE A 373 13.14 -10.77 -4.27
CA ILE A 373 14.47 -10.26 -3.97
C ILE A 373 14.81 -10.26 -2.48
N ALA A 374 13.79 -10.35 -1.62
CA ALA A 374 13.93 -10.57 -0.19
C ALA A 374 12.63 -11.18 0.35
N TYR A 375 12.72 -11.91 1.46
CA TYR A 375 11.55 -12.38 2.20
C TYR A 375 11.80 -12.43 3.70
N TRP A 376 10.72 -12.31 4.46
CA TRP A 376 10.71 -12.54 5.89
C TRP A 376 9.40 -13.23 6.26
N GLU A 377 9.46 -14.33 6.99
CA GLU A 377 8.28 -15.04 7.46
C GLU A 377 8.44 -15.49 8.90
N ARG A 378 7.30 -15.86 9.49
CA ARG A 378 7.19 -16.51 10.78
C ARG A 378 6.45 -17.82 10.54
N GLY A 379 7.00 -18.93 11.04
CA GLY A 379 6.36 -20.23 10.96
C GLY A 379 4.98 -20.26 11.63
N PRO A 380 4.27 -21.40 11.52
CA PRO A 380 2.87 -21.52 11.89
C PRO A 380 2.58 -21.03 13.31
N LEU A 381 1.42 -20.41 13.52
CA LEU A 381 0.97 -20.04 14.86
C LEU A 381 0.64 -21.25 15.75
N SER A 382 0.41 -22.43 15.17
CA SER A 382 0.10 -23.65 15.90
C SER A 382 0.24 -24.90 15.03
N GLU A 383 0.71 -25.99 15.64
CA GLU A 383 0.80 -27.33 15.01
C GLU A 383 -0.50 -28.15 15.11
N THR A 384 -1.49 -27.69 15.87
CA THR A 384 -2.66 -28.53 16.24
C THR A 384 -4.00 -27.99 15.78
N ARG A 385 -4.07 -26.69 15.49
CA ARG A 385 -5.27 -26.01 14.98
C ARG A 385 -4.90 -24.89 14.01
N ARG A 386 -5.82 -24.58 13.11
CA ARG A 386 -5.79 -23.37 12.29
C ARG A 386 -6.06 -22.14 13.15
N ILE A 387 -5.24 -21.11 12.96
CA ILE A 387 -5.39 -19.78 13.56
C ILE A 387 -5.20 -18.79 12.42
N LEU A 388 -6.16 -17.87 12.23
CA LEU A 388 -6.00 -16.78 11.27
C LEU A 388 -4.87 -15.88 11.76
N GLY A 389 -3.85 -15.66 10.93
CA GLY A 389 -2.61 -15.01 11.34
C GLY A 389 -1.80 -14.45 10.19
N GLY A 390 -0.61 -13.95 10.55
CA GLY A 390 0.37 -13.41 9.61
C GLY A 390 0.10 -11.96 9.24
N ALA A 391 0.90 -11.45 8.30
CA ALA A 391 0.84 -10.07 7.85
C ALA A 391 -0.51 -9.78 7.15
N TRP A 392 -1.32 -8.86 7.70
CA TRP A 392 -2.49 -8.33 6.99
C TRP A 392 -2.03 -7.42 5.86
N SER A 393 -1.32 -6.34 6.18
CA SER A 393 -0.69 -5.48 5.19
C SER A 393 0.76 -5.23 5.53
N THR A 394 1.56 -4.97 4.50
CA THR A 394 3.00 -4.70 4.64
C THR A 394 3.42 -3.60 3.70
N TYR A 395 3.89 -2.49 4.25
CA TYR A 395 4.16 -1.27 3.51
C TYR A 395 5.53 -0.68 3.79
N TYR A 396 6.13 -0.08 2.78
CA TYR A 396 7.33 0.73 2.91
C TYR A 396 6.96 2.15 3.33
N HIS A 397 7.58 2.64 4.41
CA HIS A 397 7.43 4.03 4.84
C HIS A 397 8.78 4.57 5.32
N ASN A 398 9.28 5.59 4.62
CA ASN A 398 10.43 6.41 5.01
C ASN A 398 11.68 5.63 5.48
N GLY A 399 12.03 4.54 4.79
CA GLY A 399 13.26 3.77 5.03
C GLY A 399 13.07 2.44 5.75
N TYR A 400 11.85 2.13 6.19
CA TYR A 400 11.51 0.90 6.91
C TYR A 400 10.26 0.26 6.31
N ILE A 401 10.08 -1.01 6.61
CA ILE A 401 8.88 -1.78 6.25
C ILE A 401 8.07 -1.98 7.53
N TYR A 402 6.78 -1.68 7.48
CA TYR A 402 5.85 -1.86 8.58
C TYR A 402 4.81 -2.89 8.18
N SER A 403 4.55 -3.85 9.05
CA SER A 403 3.53 -4.88 8.83
C SER A 403 2.61 -4.98 10.03
N ASN A 404 1.29 -5.05 9.79
CA ASN A 404 0.31 -5.26 10.85
C ASN A 404 -0.10 -6.73 10.87
N ASP A 405 0.61 -7.54 11.65
CA ASP A 405 0.30 -8.95 11.80
C ASP A 405 -1.01 -9.12 12.61
N ILE A 406 -1.91 -9.95 12.08
CA ILE A 406 -3.25 -10.23 12.60
C ILE A 406 -3.24 -10.63 14.09
N GLN A 407 -2.20 -11.36 14.51
CA GLN A 407 -2.06 -11.87 15.87
C GLN A 407 -0.85 -11.31 16.62
N LYS A 408 0.27 -11.12 15.92
CA LYS A 408 1.57 -10.75 16.52
C LYS A 408 1.79 -9.26 16.65
N GLY A 409 0.88 -8.41 16.14
CA GLY A 409 0.96 -6.97 16.32
C GLY A 409 1.74 -6.24 15.22
N LEU A 410 2.29 -5.08 15.55
CA LEU A 410 3.04 -4.26 14.58
C LEU A 410 4.48 -4.75 14.50
N ASP A 411 4.87 -5.25 13.32
CA ASP A 411 6.25 -5.58 12.99
C ASP A 411 6.91 -4.41 12.24
N VAL A 412 8.15 -4.09 12.62
CA VAL A 412 9.02 -3.16 11.88
C VAL A 412 10.21 -3.95 11.36
N LEU A 413 10.45 -3.85 10.06
CA LEU A 413 11.53 -4.53 9.37
C LEU A 413 12.47 -3.53 8.70
N LYS A 414 13.75 -3.89 8.67
CA LYS A 414 14.77 -3.19 7.90
C LYS A 414 15.20 -4.05 6.72
N LEU A 415 15.08 -3.48 5.53
CA LEU A 415 15.64 -4.02 4.28
C LEU A 415 16.98 -3.33 4.01
N ASP A 416 18.02 -4.11 3.83
CA ASP A 416 19.35 -3.67 3.40
C ASP A 416 19.71 -4.35 2.09
N ASP A 417 19.17 -3.82 1.00
CA ASP A 417 19.41 -4.32 -0.34
C ASP A 417 19.91 -3.18 -1.23
N PRO A 418 21.03 -3.34 -1.95
CA PRO A 418 21.55 -2.30 -2.85
C PRO A 418 20.54 -1.82 -3.90
N ARG A 419 19.57 -2.65 -4.30
CA ARG A 419 18.52 -2.28 -5.26
C ARG A 419 17.48 -1.32 -4.67
N THR A 420 17.31 -1.31 -3.35
CA THR A 420 16.26 -0.56 -2.65
C THR A 420 16.79 0.47 -1.67
N ASN A 421 18.07 0.42 -1.29
CA ASN A 421 18.67 1.35 -0.33
C ASN A 421 18.47 2.82 -0.74
N ASN A 422 18.52 3.10 -2.04
CA ASN A 422 18.27 4.43 -2.61
C ASN A 422 16.84 4.96 -2.41
N ALA A 423 15.88 4.11 -2.02
CA ALA A 423 14.52 4.51 -1.66
C ALA A 423 14.49 5.49 -0.49
N ARG A 424 15.51 5.47 0.38
CA ARG A 424 15.65 6.45 1.47
C ARG A 424 15.79 7.89 0.98
N ALA A 425 16.14 8.11 -0.29
CA ALA A 425 16.16 9.45 -0.88
C ALA A 425 14.76 10.08 -1.03
N PHE A 426 13.71 9.27 -0.87
CA PHE A 426 12.31 9.67 -0.91
C PHE A 426 11.68 9.60 0.48
N SER A 427 10.72 10.47 0.73
CA SER A 427 9.94 10.44 1.97
C SER A 427 8.53 10.94 1.72
N PHE A 428 7.57 10.30 2.37
CA PHE A 428 6.16 10.69 2.34
C PHE A 428 5.80 11.35 3.68
N ALA A 429 5.20 12.54 3.59
CA ALA A 429 4.64 13.22 4.76
C ALA A 429 3.34 12.54 5.22
N GLU A 430 2.62 11.93 4.30
CA GLU A 430 1.39 11.18 4.53
C GLU A 430 1.31 10.08 3.47
N LEU A 431 0.92 8.87 3.87
CA LEU A 431 0.81 7.73 2.96
C LEU A 431 -0.42 6.89 3.36
N ASN A 432 -1.35 6.78 2.42
CA ASN A 432 -2.36 5.73 2.38
C ASN A 432 -2.08 4.96 1.11
N VAL A 433 -1.81 3.66 1.20
CA VAL A 433 -1.30 2.91 0.04
C VAL A 433 -2.36 2.77 -1.05
N GLN A 434 -3.63 2.67 -0.67
CA GLN A 434 -4.78 2.69 -1.60
C GLN A 434 -4.93 4.04 -2.30
N THR A 435 -4.42 5.13 -1.72
CA THR A 435 -4.33 6.44 -2.39
C THR A 435 -2.88 6.66 -2.81
N GLN A 436 -2.46 5.90 -3.81
CA GLN A 436 -1.07 5.79 -4.20
C GLN A 436 -0.49 7.17 -4.57
N PRO A 437 0.53 7.67 -3.83
CA PRO A 437 1.25 8.86 -4.23
C PRO A 437 2.23 8.54 -5.37
N SER A 438 2.54 9.54 -6.18
CA SER A 438 3.72 9.48 -7.05
C SER A 438 4.98 9.84 -6.27
N TYR A 439 6.11 9.43 -6.80
CA TYR A 439 7.42 9.98 -6.45
C TYR A 439 8.20 10.31 -7.73
N PRO A 440 9.15 11.27 -7.70
CA PRO A 440 9.90 11.64 -8.89
C PRO A 440 10.57 10.44 -9.56
N ALA A 441 10.15 10.11 -10.78
CA ALA A 441 10.70 9.01 -11.55
C ALA A 441 12.07 9.41 -12.13
N CYS A 442 13.09 8.59 -11.88
CA CYS A 442 14.42 8.78 -12.45
C CYS A 442 14.40 8.51 -13.96
N THR A 443 14.55 9.55 -14.78
CA THR A 443 14.69 9.39 -16.24
C THR A 443 16.10 8.96 -16.64
N THR A 444 17.07 9.18 -15.75
CA THR A 444 18.46 8.75 -15.92
C THR A 444 19.00 8.37 -14.56
N VAL A 445 19.63 7.20 -14.46
CA VAL A 445 20.32 6.76 -13.25
C VAL A 445 21.81 6.65 -13.56
N LEU A 446 22.63 7.36 -12.80
CA LEU A 446 24.09 7.25 -12.84
C LEU A 446 24.53 6.55 -11.55
N SER A 447 25.27 5.46 -11.69
CA SER A 447 25.80 4.68 -10.56
C SER A 447 27.33 4.53 -10.59
N THR A 448 27.99 5.26 -11.48
CA THR A 448 29.44 5.17 -11.69
C THR A 448 30.06 6.57 -11.72
N ARG A 449 31.37 6.62 -11.96
CA ARG A 449 32.12 7.87 -12.01
C ARG A 449 31.82 8.66 -13.28
N GLN A 450 31.35 9.90 -13.11
CA GLN A 450 31.23 10.92 -14.15
C GLN A 450 32.39 11.92 -14.02
N ASN A 451 33.26 11.99 -15.03
CA ASN A 451 34.33 12.99 -15.07
C ASN A 451 33.90 14.19 -15.93
N GLY A 452 34.13 15.40 -15.43
CA GLY A 452 33.62 16.63 -16.02
C GLY A 452 32.30 17.06 -15.36
N GLY A 453 31.90 18.31 -15.60
CA GLY A 453 30.65 18.84 -15.05
C GLY A 453 29.42 18.09 -15.56
N LEU A 454 28.38 18.04 -14.73
CA LEU A 454 27.08 17.44 -15.07
C LEU A 454 26.06 18.55 -15.29
N THR A 455 25.41 18.59 -16.45
CA THR A 455 24.28 19.49 -16.70
C THR A 455 23.01 18.68 -16.91
N VAL A 456 22.05 18.82 -16.00
CA VAL A 456 20.72 18.20 -16.12
C VAL A 456 19.78 19.21 -16.77
N SER A 457 19.50 19.02 -18.07
CA SER A 457 18.69 19.94 -18.87
C SER A 457 17.19 19.67 -18.79
N SER A 458 16.79 18.43 -18.53
CA SER A 458 15.39 17.98 -18.46
C SER A 458 15.30 16.64 -17.73
N GLY A 459 14.09 16.26 -17.30
CA GLY A 459 13.87 15.02 -16.56
C GLY A 459 14.51 15.05 -15.17
N VAL A 460 14.61 13.89 -14.53
CA VAL A 460 15.25 13.72 -13.22
C VAL A 460 16.45 12.81 -13.37
N THR A 461 17.64 13.35 -13.09
CA THR A 461 18.86 12.53 -12.99
C THR A 461 19.03 12.08 -11.56
N CYS A 462 19.10 10.76 -11.36
CA CYS A 462 19.36 10.14 -10.08
C CYS A 462 20.80 9.66 -10.02
N LEU A 463 21.51 10.01 -8.95
CA LEU A 463 22.85 9.58 -8.63
C LEU A 463 22.74 8.55 -7.51
N ASP A 464 23.15 7.32 -7.78
CA ASP A 464 23.02 6.19 -6.84
C ASP A 464 24.40 5.57 -6.62
N GLY A 465 25.07 5.91 -5.52
CA GLY A 465 26.47 5.51 -5.30
C GLY A 465 27.48 6.18 -6.25
N ALA A 466 27.08 7.25 -6.95
CA ALA A 466 27.88 7.82 -8.03
C ALA A 466 28.96 8.79 -7.54
N THR A 467 30.00 8.99 -8.35
CA THR A 467 30.98 10.07 -8.15
C THR A 467 30.94 11.04 -9.31
N VAL A 468 30.66 12.33 -9.07
CA VAL A 468 30.68 13.37 -10.10
C VAL A 468 31.87 14.30 -9.87
N ASN A 469 32.80 14.37 -10.82
CA ASN A 469 33.99 15.21 -10.76
C ASN A 469 33.82 16.46 -11.64
N GLY A 470 33.19 17.48 -11.09
CA GLY A 470 32.94 18.75 -11.76
C GLY A 470 31.71 19.46 -11.22
N ALA A 471 31.50 20.70 -11.68
CA ALA A 471 30.31 21.47 -11.30
C ALA A 471 29.03 20.80 -11.82
N ILE A 472 27.97 20.83 -11.01
CA ILE A 472 26.66 20.28 -11.36
C ILE A 472 25.69 21.44 -11.56
N LYS A 473 24.99 21.45 -12.69
CA LYS A 473 23.98 22.45 -13.01
C LYS A 473 22.65 21.76 -13.31
N VAL A 474 21.60 22.13 -12.58
CA VAL A 474 20.23 21.65 -12.82
C VAL A 474 19.42 22.79 -13.41
N ALA A 475 18.88 22.58 -14.61
CA ALA A 475 18.06 23.56 -15.30
C ALA A 475 16.66 23.70 -14.67
N PRO A 476 15.96 24.84 -14.87
CA PRO A 476 14.57 24.98 -14.43
C PRO A 476 13.68 23.84 -14.95
N GLY A 477 12.85 23.26 -14.08
CA GLY A 477 11.98 22.11 -14.37
C GLY A 477 12.68 20.74 -14.39
N ALA A 478 14.00 20.70 -14.46
CA ALA A 478 14.77 19.47 -14.31
C ALA A 478 15.00 19.12 -12.83
N GLY A 479 15.34 17.87 -12.54
CA GLY A 479 15.55 17.38 -11.19
C GLY A 479 16.87 16.63 -10.99
N LEU A 480 17.39 16.67 -9.77
CA LEU A 480 18.54 15.89 -9.33
C LEU A 480 18.23 15.21 -8.00
N ILE A 481 18.40 13.89 -7.93
CA ILE A 481 18.31 13.14 -6.67
C ILE A 481 19.64 12.43 -6.48
N ALA A 482 20.29 12.62 -5.34
CA ALA A 482 21.58 12.00 -5.03
C ALA A 482 21.45 11.19 -3.76
N PHE A 483 21.85 9.92 -3.84
CA PHE A 483 21.90 8.96 -2.76
C PHE A 483 23.28 8.31 -2.70
N ASP A 484 23.87 8.23 -1.50
CA ASP A 484 25.20 7.64 -1.26
C ASP A 484 26.28 8.11 -2.25
N SER A 485 26.19 9.37 -2.69
CA SER A 485 26.96 9.89 -3.83
C SER A 485 28.00 10.90 -3.40
N THR A 486 29.10 10.98 -4.15
CA THR A 486 30.17 11.96 -3.95
C THR A 486 30.18 13.00 -5.07
N LEU A 487 29.87 14.25 -4.74
CA LEU A 487 29.82 15.38 -5.68
C LEU A 487 31.06 16.26 -5.49
N ASN A 488 32.07 16.08 -6.34
CA ASN A 488 33.34 16.82 -6.34
C ASN A 488 33.23 18.10 -7.18
N GLY A 489 32.37 19.01 -6.75
CA GLY A 489 32.14 20.31 -7.37
C GLY A 489 30.93 21.00 -6.79
N SER A 490 30.75 22.29 -7.10
CA SER A 490 29.57 23.04 -6.67
C SER A 490 28.31 22.58 -7.43
N LEU A 491 27.19 22.48 -6.72
CA LEU A 491 25.86 22.24 -7.26
C LEU A 491 25.12 23.57 -7.35
N HIS A 492 24.59 23.89 -8.53
CA HIS A 492 23.72 25.03 -8.74
C HIS A 492 22.40 24.60 -9.40
N ALA A 493 21.29 24.98 -8.78
CA ALA A 493 19.94 24.72 -9.27
C ALA A 493 19.03 25.93 -9.00
N ALA A 494 18.36 26.42 -10.04
CA ALA A 494 17.38 27.49 -9.91
C ALA A 494 16.10 27.08 -10.62
N GLY A 495 14.99 27.00 -9.89
CA GLY A 495 13.70 26.56 -10.42
C GLY A 495 13.65 25.08 -10.81
N ALA A 496 14.53 24.25 -10.24
CA ALA A 496 14.49 22.79 -10.41
C ALA A 496 13.17 22.21 -9.88
N SER A 497 12.69 21.13 -10.49
CA SER A 497 11.48 20.43 -10.04
C SER A 497 11.70 19.66 -8.74
N VAL A 498 12.90 19.11 -8.57
CA VAL A 498 13.33 18.45 -7.33
C VAL A 498 14.85 18.52 -7.21
N VAL A 499 15.35 18.82 -6.01
CA VAL A 499 16.75 18.58 -5.65
C VAL A 499 16.76 17.89 -4.29
N SER A 500 17.24 16.65 -4.25
CA SER A 500 17.36 15.87 -3.01
C SER A 500 18.77 15.30 -2.91
N ILE A 501 19.43 15.51 -1.77
CA ILE A 501 20.78 15.03 -1.47
C ILE A 501 20.70 14.29 -0.14
N VAL A 502 20.83 12.96 -0.19
CA VAL A 502 20.64 12.08 0.95
C VAL A 502 21.85 11.16 1.09
N GLU A 503 22.34 10.98 2.32
CA GLU A 503 23.47 10.11 2.63
C GLU A 503 24.72 10.39 1.75
N SER A 504 24.90 11.63 1.30
CA SER A 504 25.87 11.98 0.27
C SER A 504 26.92 12.98 0.75
N ARG A 505 28.00 13.13 -0.02
CA ARG A 505 29.08 14.09 0.24
C ARG A 505 29.18 15.10 -0.90
N VAL A 506 29.14 16.39 -0.59
CA VAL A 506 29.36 17.49 -1.54
C VAL A 506 30.65 18.23 -1.18
N ASN A 507 31.69 18.00 -1.97
CA ASN A 507 32.98 18.68 -1.87
C ASN A 507 32.95 20.00 -2.66
N GLY A 508 31.99 20.86 -2.32
CA GLY A 508 31.66 22.10 -3.03
C GLY A 508 30.53 22.86 -2.33
N SER A 509 30.05 23.95 -2.94
CA SER A 509 28.88 24.68 -2.44
C SER A 509 27.59 24.15 -3.06
N VAL A 510 26.49 24.21 -2.32
CA VAL A 510 25.14 23.91 -2.80
C VAL A 510 24.36 25.22 -2.86
N ASP A 511 23.97 25.64 -4.07
CA ASP A 511 23.08 26.77 -4.32
C ASP A 511 21.85 26.27 -5.07
N ALA A 512 20.85 25.80 -4.32
CA ALA A 512 19.70 25.07 -4.83
C ALA A 512 18.45 25.38 -4.00
N ILE A 513 17.69 26.40 -4.40
CA ILE A 513 16.47 26.81 -3.69
C ILE A 513 15.44 25.67 -3.69
N GLY A 514 14.91 25.33 -2.52
CA GLY A 514 13.97 24.22 -2.31
C GLY A 514 14.63 22.85 -2.19
N ALA A 515 15.96 22.77 -2.16
CA ALA A 515 16.64 21.48 -2.05
C ALA A 515 16.53 20.87 -0.64
N THR A 516 16.32 19.56 -0.60
CA THR A 516 16.45 18.74 0.61
C THR A 516 17.88 18.24 0.73
N VAL A 517 18.52 18.48 1.88
CA VAL A 517 19.83 17.93 2.23
C VAL A 517 19.68 17.20 3.55
N ARG A 518 19.77 15.86 3.54
CA ARG A 518 19.57 15.01 4.72
C ARG A 518 20.73 14.04 4.88
N ASP A 519 21.20 13.85 6.11
CA ASP A 519 22.27 12.90 6.43
C ASP A 519 23.51 13.04 5.52
N SER A 520 23.81 14.26 5.08
CA SER A 520 24.80 14.55 4.04
C SER A 520 25.80 15.59 4.50
N GLU A 521 27.04 15.46 4.06
CA GLU A 521 28.12 16.40 4.39
C GLU A 521 28.36 17.37 3.22
N VAL A 522 28.38 18.68 3.50
CA VAL A 522 28.70 19.72 2.50
C VAL A 522 29.89 20.54 2.99
N SER A 523 30.97 20.59 2.20
CA SER A 523 32.19 21.33 2.59
C SER A 523 32.13 22.83 2.30
N GLY A 524 31.24 23.27 1.40
CA GLY A 524 31.05 24.67 1.02
C GLY A 524 29.80 25.31 1.63
N SER A 525 29.38 26.46 1.07
CA SER A 525 28.15 27.12 1.53
C SER A 525 26.90 26.37 1.05
N VAL A 526 25.88 26.30 1.89
CA VAL A 526 24.57 25.72 1.56
C VAL A 526 23.53 26.84 1.51
N ARG A 527 22.88 27.02 0.36
CA ARG A 527 21.76 27.92 0.14
C ARG A 527 20.59 27.13 -0.44
N THR A 528 19.60 26.85 0.42
CA THR A 528 18.37 26.11 0.06
C THR A 528 17.09 26.92 0.23
N SER A 529 17.17 28.10 0.82
CA SER A 529 16.04 29.03 1.04
C SER A 529 16.44 30.48 0.79
#